data_AF-A0A2I1P7Y4-F1
#
_entry.id   AF-A0A2I1P7Y4-F1
#
_cell.length_a   1.000
_cell.length_b   1.000
_cell.length_c   1.000
_cell.angle_alpha   90.00
_cell.angle_beta   90.00
_cell.angle_gamma   90.00
#
_symmetry.space_group_name_H-M   'P 1'
#
loop_
_entity.id
_entity.type
_entity.pdbx_description
1 polymer ?
#
loop_
_entity_poly.entity_id
_entity_poly.type
_entity_poly.pdbx_seq_one_letter_code
_entity_poly.pdbx_strand_id
1 'polypeptide(L)'
;RLRAVVVRSKGEGDLIKRASLLRRDSVHGAFDGTITTDEENNTIWANGTPIRIIYANNPAEIDYTEYGINDAIVVDNTGVWRDRDGLSQHLEAKGVSKVLLTAPGKGDIKNIVYGINHGDIT
;
A
#
# COMPACT_ATOMS: atom_id res chain seq x y z
N ARG A 1 3.85 10.14 4.19
CA ARG A 1 3.71 9.23 5.36
C ARG A 1 2.76 8.10 4.95
N LEU A 2 2.95 6.87 5.42
CA LEU A 2 2.00 5.78 5.14
C LEU A 2 0.63 6.14 5.75
N ARG A 3 -0.45 5.96 4.98
CA ARG A 3 -1.81 6.32 5.37
C ARG A 3 -2.76 5.12 5.40
N ALA A 4 -2.59 4.21 4.44
CA ALA A 4 -3.42 3.04 4.31
C ALA A 4 -2.64 1.87 3.72
N VAL A 5 -3.15 0.66 3.95
CA VAL A 5 -2.70 -0.58 3.32
C VAL A 5 -3.93 -1.27 2.74
N VAL A 6 -3.87 -1.57 1.44
CA VAL A 6 -4.97 -2.20 0.69
C VAL A 6 -4.71 -3.69 0.56
N VAL A 7 -5.69 -4.50 0.95
CA VAL A 7 -5.55 -5.96 1.00
C VAL A 7 -6.86 -6.66 0.70
N ARG A 8 -6.80 -7.93 0.31
CA ARG A 8 -8.00 -8.78 0.29
C ARG A 8 -8.31 -9.28 1.68
N SER A 9 -9.58 -9.21 2.09
CA SER A 9 -10.03 -9.72 3.38
C SER A 9 -9.78 -11.23 3.50
N LYS A 10 -9.35 -11.66 4.70
CA LYS A 10 -9.24 -13.08 5.07
C LYS A 10 -10.28 -13.51 6.10
N GLY A 11 -11.29 -12.68 6.33
CA GLY A 11 -12.35 -12.93 7.30
C GLY A 11 -12.05 -12.33 8.67
N GLU A 12 -12.69 -12.89 9.70
CA GLU A 12 -12.60 -12.42 11.08
C GLU A 12 -11.16 -12.47 11.61
N GLY A 13 -10.76 -11.44 12.36
CA GLY A 13 -9.43 -11.33 12.97
C GLY A 13 -8.29 -10.97 12.01
N ASP A 14 -8.57 -10.66 10.73
CA ASP A 14 -7.52 -10.32 9.76
C ASP A 14 -6.72 -9.07 10.15
N LEU A 15 -7.36 -8.05 10.73
CA LEU A 15 -6.67 -6.85 11.25
C LEU A 15 -5.64 -7.21 12.31
N ILE A 16 -6.03 -8.04 13.30
CA ILE A 16 -5.17 -8.49 14.39
C ILE A 16 -3.99 -9.30 13.83
N LYS A 17 -4.27 -10.18 12.87
CA LYS A 17 -3.24 -10.97 12.19
C LYS A 17 -2.23 -10.08 11.46
N ARG A 18 -2.68 -9.05 10.74
CA ARG A 18 -1.81 -8.09 10.05
C ARG A 18 -0.96 -7.28 11.03
N ALA A 19 -1.56 -6.81 12.13
CA ALA A 19 -0.81 -6.14 13.19
C ALA A 19 0.25 -7.05 13.83
N SER A 20 -0.05 -8.34 14.00
CA SER A 20 0.91 -9.34 14.48
C SER A 20 2.09 -9.53 13.52
N LEU A 21 1.81 -9.62 12.22
CA LEU A 21 2.85 -9.72 11.18
C LEU A 21 3.72 -8.46 11.12
N LEU A 22 3.15 -7.27 11.29
CA LEU A 22 3.94 -6.04 11.40
C LEU A 22 4.79 -6.02 12.68
N ARG A 23 4.28 -6.58 13.79
CA ARG A 23 4.97 -6.60 15.09
C ARG A 23 6.16 -7.54 15.12
N ARG A 24 6.10 -8.65 14.39
CA ARG A 24 7.10 -9.71 14.45
C ARG A 24 7.48 -10.17 13.05
N ASP A 25 8.73 -9.93 12.71
CA ASP A 25 9.37 -10.47 11.52
C ASP A 25 10.46 -11.47 11.94
N SER A 26 10.54 -12.62 11.27
CA SER A 26 11.50 -13.67 11.62
C SER A 26 12.93 -13.36 11.17
N VAL A 27 13.09 -12.49 10.17
CA VAL A 27 14.38 -12.09 9.58
C VAL A 27 14.86 -10.78 10.20
N HIS A 28 13.96 -9.81 10.33
CA HIS A 28 14.27 -8.45 10.81
C HIS A 28 14.01 -8.25 12.30
N GLY A 29 13.40 -9.23 12.98
CA GLY A 29 13.10 -9.17 14.41
C GLY A 29 11.79 -8.47 14.73
N ALA A 30 11.63 -8.09 15.99
CA ALA A 30 10.44 -7.36 16.44
C ALA A 30 10.48 -5.91 15.96
N PHE A 31 9.30 -5.36 15.63
CA PHE A 31 9.16 -3.94 15.32
C PHE A 31 9.53 -3.10 16.54
N ASP A 32 10.50 -2.20 16.37
CA ASP A 32 10.97 -1.29 17.42
C ASP A 32 9.99 -0.13 17.58
N GLY A 33 8.93 -0.35 18.37
CA GLY A 33 7.90 0.65 18.59
C GLY A 33 6.59 0.08 19.13
N THR A 34 5.55 0.93 19.09
CA THR A 34 4.21 0.57 19.55
C THR A 34 3.32 0.19 18.38
N ILE A 35 2.58 -0.91 18.54
CA ILE A 35 1.54 -1.35 17.60
C ILE A 35 0.27 -1.65 18.40
N THR A 36 -0.78 -0.90 18.15
CA THR A 36 -2.15 -1.17 18.63
C THR A 36 -3.13 -1.25 17.46
N THR A 37 -4.28 -1.86 17.69
CA THR A 37 -5.34 -2.00 16.69
C THR A 37 -6.59 -1.27 17.16
N ASP A 38 -7.30 -0.67 16.21
CA ASP A 38 -8.62 -0.10 16.37
C ASP A 38 -9.54 -0.84 15.40
N GLU A 39 -10.30 -1.79 15.93
CA GLU A 39 -11.17 -2.67 15.14
C GLU A 39 -12.39 -1.94 14.60
N GLU A 40 -12.93 -0.96 15.34
CA GLU A 40 -14.06 -0.13 14.92
C GLU A 40 -13.72 0.68 13.66
N ASN A 41 -12.50 1.21 13.61
CA ASN A 41 -12.01 2.00 12.49
C ASN A 41 -11.16 1.20 11.49
N ASN A 42 -11.06 -0.11 11.65
CA ASN A 42 -10.20 -1.01 10.86
C ASN A 42 -8.78 -0.46 10.64
N THR A 43 -8.13 -0.04 11.73
CA THR A 43 -6.87 0.73 11.70
C THR A 43 -5.79 0.08 12.56
N ILE A 44 -4.55 0.10 12.06
CA ILE A 44 -3.35 -0.21 12.84
C ILE A 44 -2.70 1.11 13.23
N TRP A 45 -2.42 1.31 14.51
CA TRP A 45 -1.64 2.43 15.00
C TRP A 45 -0.20 1.99 15.22
N ALA A 46 0.73 2.53 14.43
CA ALA A 46 2.17 2.26 14.55
C ALA A 46 2.91 3.53 14.96
N ASN A 47 3.51 3.56 16.16
CA ASN A 47 4.19 4.75 16.70
C ASN A 47 3.32 6.03 16.64
N GLY A 48 2.03 5.90 16.96
CA GLY A 48 1.05 7.00 16.88
C GLY A 48 0.62 7.39 15.46
N THR A 49 1.10 6.71 14.42
CA THR A 49 0.64 6.90 13.04
C THR A 49 -0.53 5.95 12.73
N PRO A 50 -1.71 6.46 12.35
CA PRO A 50 -2.82 5.62 11.94
C PRO A 50 -2.59 5.11 10.52
N ILE A 51 -2.71 3.80 10.35
CA ILE A 51 -2.63 3.09 9.08
C ILE A 51 -3.97 2.38 8.86
N ARG A 52 -4.80 2.93 7.97
CA ARG A 52 -6.10 2.33 7.65
C ARG A 52 -5.89 1.03 6.88
N ILE A 53 -6.54 -0.05 7.30
CA ILE A 53 -6.65 -1.24 6.47
C ILE A 53 -7.89 -1.07 5.57
N ILE A 54 -7.69 -1.17 4.27
CA ILE A 54 -8.76 -1.06 3.28
C ILE A 54 -8.89 -2.41 2.60
N TYR A 55 -10.11 -2.96 2.60
CA TYR A 55 -10.38 -4.24 1.94
C TYR A 55 -10.95 -3.99 0.55
N ALA A 56 -10.26 -4.49 -0.47
CA ALA A 56 -10.69 -4.37 -1.87
C ALA A 56 -10.28 -5.59 -2.68
N ASN A 57 -11.10 -5.95 -3.67
CA ASN A 57 -10.80 -7.01 -4.62
C ASN A 57 -10.18 -6.47 -5.91
N ASN A 58 -10.59 -5.27 -6.31
CA ASN A 58 -10.11 -4.55 -7.48
C ASN A 58 -9.51 -3.18 -7.04
N PRO A 59 -8.34 -2.79 -7.57
CA PRO A 59 -7.71 -1.51 -7.25
C PRO A 59 -8.55 -0.28 -7.64
N ALA A 60 -9.33 -0.34 -8.72
CA ALA A 60 -10.10 0.79 -9.24
C ALA A 60 -11.34 1.12 -8.40
N GLU A 61 -11.79 0.20 -7.53
CA GLU A 61 -13.02 0.36 -6.73
C GLU A 61 -12.85 1.28 -5.51
N ILE A 62 -11.62 1.70 -5.19
CA ILE A 62 -11.31 2.39 -3.94
C ILE A 62 -11.48 3.90 -4.09
N ASP A 63 -12.27 4.51 -3.21
CA ASP A 63 -12.31 5.95 -3.04
C ASP A 63 -11.43 6.35 -1.84
N TYR A 64 -10.18 6.76 -2.10
CA TYR A 64 -9.26 7.14 -1.02
C TYR A 64 -9.68 8.46 -0.34
N THR A 65 -10.49 9.27 -1.01
CA THR A 65 -10.92 10.58 -0.49
C THR A 65 -11.87 10.45 0.72
N GLU A 66 -12.61 9.35 0.82
CA GLU A 66 -13.42 8.98 2.00
C GLU A 66 -12.58 8.84 3.27
N TYR A 67 -11.28 8.55 3.12
CA TYR A 67 -10.32 8.44 4.22
C TYR A 67 -9.46 9.70 4.40
N GLY A 68 -9.82 10.80 3.72
CA GLY A 68 -9.06 12.05 3.73
C GLY A 68 -7.67 11.92 3.08
N ILE A 69 -7.51 10.95 2.17
CA ILE A 69 -6.29 10.75 1.40
C ILE A 69 -6.51 11.34 0.01
N ASN A 70 -5.77 12.39 -0.28
CA ASN A 70 -5.75 13.06 -1.59
C ASN A 70 -4.31 13.05 -2.10
N ASP A 71 -4.12 12.97 -3.42
CA ASP A 71 -2.80 12.97 -4.06
C ASP A 71 -1.88 11.82 -3.59
N ALA A 72 -2.44 10.61 -3.52
CA ALA A 72 -1.73 9.42 -3.08
C ALA A 72 -0.78 8.87 -4.14
N ILE A 73 0.40 8.49 -3.68
CA ILE A 73 1.27 7.55 -4.39
C ILE A 73 0.91 6.14 -3.92
N VAL A 74 0.34 5.33 -4.80
CA VAL A 74 0.09 3.91 -4.55
C VAL A 74 1.39 3.14 -4.78
N VAL A 75 1.78 2.33 -3.81
CA VAL A 75 2.90 1.39 -3.94
C VAL A 75 2.33 0.00 -4.17
N ASP A 76 2.40 -0.49 -5.40
CA ASP A 76 1.98 -1.85 -5.74
C ASP A 76 3.13 -2.82 -5.45
N ASN A 77 2.99 -3.54 -4.35
CA ASN A 77 3.86 -4.64 -3.96
C ASN A 77 3.25 -6.03 -4.20
N THR A 78 2.13 -6.11 -4.92
CA THR A 78 1.48 -7.38 -5.29
C THR A 78 2.18 -8.03 -6.47
N GLY A 79 2.70 -7.22 -7.40
CA GLY A 79 3.36 -7.69 -8.62
C GLY A 79 2.43 -8.38 -9.62
N VAL A 80 1.10 -8.32 -9.41
CA VAL A 80 0.09 -8.92 -10.29
C VAL A 80 0.06 -8.19 -11.63
N TRP A 81 0.06 -6.85 -11.59
CA TRP A 81 0.17 -6.00 -12.77
C TRP A 81 1.60 -5.51 -12.95
N ARG A 82 2.11 -5.62 -14.17
CA ARG A 82 3.50 -5.28 -14.47
C ARG A 82 3.65 -4.42 -15.73
N ASP A 83 2.57 -4.15 -16.45
CA ASP A 83 2.53 -3.28 -17.62
C ASP A 83 1.72 -2.00 -17.31
N ARG A 84 1.73 -1.06 -18.25
CA ARG A 84 1.03 0.22 -18.11
C ARG A 84 -0.46 0.07 -17.92
N ASP A 85 -1.11 -0.73 -18.76
CA ASP A 85 -2.57 -0.88 -18.72
C ASP A 85 -3.04 -1.48 -17.39
N GLY A 86 -2.34 -2.52 -16.90
CA GLY A 86 -2.64 -3.12 -15.61
C GLY A 86 -2.46 -2.15 -14.44
N LEU A 87 -1.33 -1.44 -14.39
CA LEU A 87 -1.04 -0.48 -13.32
C LEU A 87 -1.94 0.76 -13.36
N SER A 88 -2.40 1.16 -14.55
CA SER A 88 -3.24 2.35 -14.71
C SER A 88 -4.61 2.19 -14.06
N GLN A 89 -5.05 0.97 -13.75
CA GLN A 89 -6.27 0.72 -12.97
C GLN A 89 -6.22 1.37 -11.58
N HIS A 90 -5.04 1.48 -10.96
CA HIS A 90 -4.90 2.21 -9.70
C HIS A 90 -5.10 3.72 -9.86
N LEU A 91 -4.84 4.27 -11.05
CA LEU A 91 -5.03 5.70 -11.33
C LEU A 91 -6.51 6.06 -11.53
N GLU A 92 -7.37 5.08 -11.77
CA GLU A 92 -8.83 5.27 -11.83
C GLU A 92 -9.44 5.48 -10.43
N ALA A 93 -8.75 5.02 -9.39
CA ALA A 93 -9.17 5.18 -8.00
C ALA A 93 -9.07 6.65 -7.57
N LYS A 94 -10.13 7.16 -6.95
CA LYS A 94 -10.19 8.57 -6.53
C LYS A 94 -9.18 8.84 -5.43
N GLY A 95 -8.45 9.95 -5.57
CA GLY A 95 -7.43 10.37 -4.63
C GLY A 95 -6.04 9.81 -4.91
N VAL A 96 -5.86 8.99 -5.96
CA VAL A 96 -4.54 8.54 -6.44
C VAL A 96 -4.00 9.51 -7.48
N SER A 97 -2.69 9.78 -7.42
CA SER A 97 -1.99 10.59 -8.43
C SER A 97 -0.84 9.86 -9.11
N LYS A 98 -0.20 8.91 -8.43
CA LYS A 98 0.92 8.14 -8.99
C LYS A 98 0.89 6.70 -8.51
N VAL A 99 1.50 5.83 -9.30
CA VAL A 99 1.66 4.41 -8.99
C VAL A 99 3.13 4.03 -9.10
N LEU A 100 3.65 3.33 -8.08
CA LEU A 100 4.99 2.80 -8.01
C LEU A 100 4.92 1.28 -7.90
N LEU A 101 5.48 0.56 -8.87
CA LEU A 101 5.58 -0.89 -8.84
C LEU A 101 6.90 -1.32 -8.17
N THR A 102 6.85 -2.28 -7.23
CA THR A 102 8.05 -2.82 -6.55
C THR A 102 8.56 -4.13 -7.17
N ALA A 103 8.32 -4.31 -8.46
CA ALA A 103 8.76 -5.45 -9.27
C ALA A 103 9.24 -4.94 -10.63
N PRO A 104 10.00 -5.73 -11.42
CA PRO A 104 10.43 -5.27 -12.73
C PRO A 104 9.24 -5.01 -13.66
N GLY A 105 9.13 -3.79 -14.16
CA GLY A 105 8.09 -3.39 -15.11
C GLY A 105 8.30 -4.00 -16.49
N LYS A 106 7.22 -4.21 -17.22
CA LYS A 106 7.17 -4.68 -18.61
C LYS A 106 6.78 -3.53 -19.54
N GLY A 107 7.14 -3.67 -20.82
CA GLY A 107 6.79 -2.70 -21.84
C GLY A 107 7.50 -1.37 -21.64
N ASP A 108 6.74 -0.29 -21.58
CA ASP A 108 7.22 1.09 -21.51
C ASP A 108 7.26 1.66 -20.08
N ILE A 109 7.03 0.83 -19.07
CA ILE A 109 7.21 1.21 -17.67
C ILE A 109 8.68 1.43 -17.37
N LYS A 110 9.02 2.65 -16.94
CA LYS A 110 10.38 3.01 -16.53
C LYS A 110 10.78 2.17 -15.31
N ASN A 111 11.84 1.38 -15.46
CA ASN A 111 12.50 0.73 -14.32
C ASN A 111 13.53 1.72 -13.75
N ILE A 112 13.28 2.19 -12.53
CA ILE A 112 14.10 3.20 -11.88
C ILE A 112 14.93 2.58 -10.76
N VAL A 113 16.24 2.79 -10.82
CA VAL A 113 17.20 2.46 -9.77
C VAL A 113 17.70 3.75 -9.16
N TYR A 114 17.46 3.91 -7.86
CA TYR A 114 17.93 5.07 -7.11
C TYR A 114 19.46 5.19 -7.19
N GLY A 115 19.96 6.41 -7.41
CA GLY A 115 21.39 6.67 -7.63
C GLY A 115 21.92 6.39 -9.04
N ILE A 116 21.16 5.71 -9.92
CA ILE A 116 21.59 5.42 -11.31
C ILE A 116 20.79 6.25 -12.31
N ASN A 117 19.47 6.10 -12.36
CA ASN A 117 18.61 6.76 -13.34
C ASN A 117 17.35 7.38 -12.72
N HIS A 118 17.37 7.66 -11.42
CA HIS A 118 16.25 8.32 -10.73
C HIS A 118 15.90 9.71 -11.26
N GLY A 119 16.83 10.39 -11.94
CA GLY A 119 16.55 11.64 -12.65
C GLY A 119 15.59 11.49 -13.84
N ASP A 120 15.33 10.27 -14.31
CA ASP A 120 14.37 10.01 -15.40
C ASP A 120 12.92 10.09 -14.93
N ILE A 121 12.68 10.16 -13.61
CA ILE A 121 11.37 10.48 -13.04
C ILE A 121 11.10 11.94 -13.37
N THR A 122 10.21 12.15 -14.33
CA THR A 122 9.80 13.46 -14.87
C THR A 122 8.39 13.78 -14.39
#